data_AF-A0A9P3MYL1-F1
#
_entry.id   AF-A0A9P3MYL1-F1
#
_cell.length_a   1.000
_cell.length_b   1.000
_cell.length_c   1.000
_cell.angle_alpha   90.00
_cell.angle_beta   90.00
_cell.angle_gamma   90.00
#
_symmetry.space_group_name_H-M   'P 1'
#
loop_
_entity.id
_entity.type
_entity.pdbx_description
1 polymer ?
#
loop_
_entity_poly.entity_id
_entity_poly.type
_entity_poly.pdbx_seq_one_letter_code
_entity_poly.pdbx_strand_id
1 'polypeptide(L)'
;MESELKALREAAEWRKLRGEALPGDDELLGVVRKGVERETWMTELPPERQAGPPAQTNTFFSRSDKVGRGDTSAWTDTPEQRASRAKQQYLEAYSSATNALEGPSADSAAALQSQQDKCTAALVDKLAAQKQAVSLVEQHRKKQGEESKKKEKEKKGKGEKGKGKGKGKGESEGGGGGERGWRMWDREKDLEVKPKAMKWTADGMAQGLSGRFSGSQSGSRKFL
;
A
#
# COMPACT_ATOMS: atom_id res chain seq x y z
N MET A 1 65.54 5.73 45.09
CA MET A 1 64.78 4.80 44.23
C MET A 1 63.35 4.61 44.72
N GLU A 2 63.07 3.86 45.79
CA GLU A 2 61.67 3.59 46.20
C GLU A 2 60.91 4.80 46.75
N SER A 3 61.60 5.70 47.46
CA SER A 3 61.02 6.94 48.00
C SER A 3 60.64 7.93 46.90
N GLU A 4 61.46 8.04 45.85
CA GLU A 4 61.22 8.91 44.69
C GLU A 4 60.03 8.42 43.88
N LEU A 5 59.88 7.11 43.70
CA LEU A 5 58.72 6.52 43.02
C LEU A 5 57.42 6.76 43.78
N LYS A 6 57.43 6.72 45.12
CA LYS A 6 56.27 7.07 45.95
C LYS A 6 55.89 8.54 45.79
N ALA A 7 56.87 9.44 45.86
CA ALA A 7 56.63 10.87 45.65
C ALA A 7 56.07 11.18 44.25
N LEU A 8 56.56 10.49 43.22
CA LEU A 8 56.04 10.64 41.85
C LEU A 8 54.60 10.15 41.70
N ARG A 9 54.22 9.06 42.38
CA ARG A 9 52.83 8.55 42.41
C ARG A 9 51.90 9.52 43.12
N GLU A 10 52.26 9.97 44.31
CA GLU A 10 51.47 10.95 45.06
C GLU A 10 51.29 12.24 44.27
N ALA A 11 52.34 12.74 43.62
CA ALA A 11 52.24 13.92 42.76
C ALA A 11 51.29 13.72 41.57
N ALA A 12 51.26 12.52 40.98
CA ALA A 12 50.31 12.15 39.93
C ALA A 12 48.86 12.09 40.47
N GLU A 13 48.63 11.57 41.68
CA GLU A 13 47.32 11.59 42.34
C GLU A 13 46.83 13.03 42.58
N TRP A 14 47.70 13.92 43.06
CA TRP A 14 47.38 15.33 43.28
C TRP A 14 47.06 16.09 41.99
N ARG A 15 47.68 15.73 40.86
CA ARG A 15 47.35 16.30 39.55
C ARG A 15 46.01 15.79 39.01
N LYS A 16 45.73 14.49 39.17
CA LYS A 16 44.46 13.87 38.79
C LYS A 16 43.27 14.48 39.55
N LEU A 17 43.40 14.70 40.86
CA LEU A 17 42.36 15.34 41.68
C LEU A 17 42.06 16.79 41.25
N ARG A 18 43.05 17.49 40.69
CA ARG A 18 42.93 18.86 40.19
C ARG A 18 42.48 18.94 38.72
N GLY A 19 42.32 17.81 38.05
CA GLY A 19 41.96 17.75 36.63
C GLY A 19 43.10 18.12 35.67
N GLU A 20 44.34 18.25 36.17
CA GLU A 20 45.54 18.60 35.40
C GLU A 20 46.39 17.35 35.14
N ALA A 21 45.76 16.26 34.69
CA ALA A 21 46.46 15.01 34.42
C ALA A 21 47.43 15.18 33.23
N LEU A 22 48.71 14.82 33.42
CA LEU A 22 49.72 14.83 32.37
C LEU A 22 49.79 13.47 31.66
N PRO A 23 50.16 13.43 30.36
CA PRO A 23 50.38 12.17 29.66
C PRO A 23 51.52 11.38 30.33
N GLY A 24 51.21 10.18 30.85
CA GLY A 24 52.15 9.34 31.60
C GLY A 24 51.80 9.19 33.09
N ASP A 25 50.93 10.05 33.64
CA ASP A 25 50.42 9.87 35.01
C ASP A 25 49.59 8.58 35.16
N ASP A 26 48.95 8.14 34.07
CA ASP A 26 48.23 6.86 34.02
C ASP A 26 49.14 5.65 34.28
N GLU A 27 50.40 5.72 33.83
CA GLU A 27 51.39 4.65 34.01
C GLU A 27 51.93 4.61 35.45
N LEU A 28 52.13 5.78 36.07
CA LEU A 28 52.54 5.90 37.48
C LEU A 28 51.46 5.40 38.45
N LEU A 29 50.19 5.69 38.13
CA LEU A 29 49.03 5.30 38.92
C LEU A 29 48.53 3.88 38.62
N GLY A 30 49.14 3.17 37.67
CA GLY A 30 48.75 1.81 37.30
C GLY A 30 47.31 1.72 36.75
N VAL A 31 46.79 2.81 36.21
CA VAL A 31 45.46 2.82 35.58
C VAL A 31 45.63 2.16 34.22
N VAL A 32 45.48 0.83 34.21
CA VAL A 32 45.37 0.06 32.97
C VAL A 32 44.21 0.67 32.19
N ARG A 33 44.52 1.25 31.02
CA ARG A 33 43.51 1.69 30.06
C ARG A 33 42.65 0.47 29.75
N LYS A 34 41.48 0.40 30.38
CA LYS A 34 40.47 -0.59 30.00
C LYS A 34 40.19 -0.33 28.52
N GLY A 35 40.56 -1.29 27.68
CA GLY A 35 40.19 -1.25 26.26
C GLY A 35 38.68 -1.05 26.15
N VAL A 36 38.22 -0.50 25.02
CA VAL A 36 36.79 -0.27 24.77
C VAL A 36 36.01 -1.55 25.08
N GLU A 37 35.34 -1.57 26.23
CA GLU A 37 34.53 -2.70 26.65
C GLU A 37 33.38 -2.79 25.65
N ARG A 38 33.26 -3.94 24.99
CA ARG A 38 32.22 -4.18 24.00
C ARG A 38 30.87 -4.20 24.70
N GLU A 39 29.88 -3.53 24.12
CA GLU A 39 28.52 -3.50 24.65
C GLU A 39 28.03 -4.93 24.88
N THR A 40 27.33 -5.15 26.00
CA THR A 40 26.99 -6.50 26.49
C THR A 40 26.21 -7.32 25.46
N TRP A 41 25.39 -6.69 24.60
CA TRP A 41 24.69 -7.36 23.50
C TRP A 41 25.61 -7.91 22.40
N MET A 42 26.87 -7.49 22.35
CA MET A 42 27.86 -8.01 21.40
C MET A 42 28.65 -9.20 21.93
N THR A 43 28.70 -9.38 23.25
CA THR A 43 29.50 -10.44 23.90
C THR A 43 28.65 -11.48 24.60
N GLU A 44 27.47 -11.10 25.06
CA GLU A 44 26.53 -12.01 25.71
C GLU A 44 25.56 -12.52 24.66
N LEU A 45 25.76 -13.78 24.28
CA LEU A 45 24.81 -14.49 23.46
C LEU A 45 23.48 -14.59 24.23
N PRO A 46 22.31 -14.36 23.60
CA PRO A 46 21.03 -14.62 24.25
C PRO A 46 21.03 -16.02 24.85
N PRO A 47 20.39 -16.21 26.02
CA PRO A 47 20.38 -17.49 26.71
C PRO A 47 19.99 -18.60 25.72
N GLU A 48 20.78 -19.68 25.73
CA GLU A 48 20.51 -20.82 24.85
C GLU A 48 19.05 -21.23 25.02
N ARG A 49 18.31 -21.18 23.91
CA ARG A 49 16.92 -21.63 23.89
C ARG A 49 16.94 -23.10 24.32
N GLN A 50 16.52 -23.38 25.55
CA GLN A 50 16.16 -24.73 25.94
C GLN A 50 15.18 -25.24 24.89
N ALA A 51 15.39 -26.47 24.42
CA ALA A 51 14.51 -27.10 23.44
C ALA A 51 13.07 -27.04 23.99
N GLY A 52 12.32 -26.05 23.50
CA GLY A 52 10.93 -25.89 23.89
C GLY A 52 10.13 -27.11 23.46
N PRO A 53 8.91 -27.29 24.02
CA PRO A 53 8.01 -28.33 23.53
C PRO A 53 7.93 -28.27 22.00
N PRO A 54 7.86 -29.43 21.31
CA PRO A 54 7.89 -29.48 19.86
C PRO A 54 6.84 -28.52 19.31
N ALA A 55 7.26 -27.67 18.38
CA ALA A 55 6.39 -26.68 17.76
C ALA A 55 5.08 -27.36 17.36
N GLN A 56 3.97 -26.97 18.00
CA GLN A 56 2.67 -27.51 17.67
C GLN A 56 2.38 -27.09 16.24
N THR A 57 2.41 -28.06 15.33
CA THR A 57 1.97 -27.88 13.95
C THR A 57 0.45 -27.72 14.01
N ASN A 58 0.00 -26.48 14.09
CA ASN A 58 -1.42 -26.16 13.96
C ASN A 58 -1.86 -26.56 12.55
N THR A 59 -2.45 -27.76 12.42
CA THR A 59 -3.04 -28.26 11.16
C THR A 59 -4.41 -27.65 10.88
N PHE A 60 -4.88 -26.76 11.75
CA PHE A 60 -6.16 -26.08 11.60
C PHE A 60 -5.93 -24.63 11.21
N PHE A 61 -6.49 -24.24 10.07
CA PHE A 61 -6.59 -22.83 9.69
C PHE A 61 -7.61 -22.13 10.60
N SER A 62 -7.23 -20.99 11.18
CA SER A 62 -8.15 -20.17 11.96
C SER A 62 -9.36 -19.78 11.11
N ARG A 63 -10.58 -20.12 11.56
CA ARG A 63 -11.83 -19.78 10.88
C ARG A 63 -12.25 -18.31 11.09
N SER A 64 -11.49 -17.55 11.86
CA SER A 64 -11.67 -16.10 11.95
C SER A 64 -11.19 -15.47 10.64
N ASP A 65 -11.97 -14.54 10.10
CA ASP A 65 -11.54 -13.71 8.98
C ASP A 65 -10.19 -13.08 9.32
N LYS A 66 -9.31 -12.97 8.32
CA LYS A 66 -8.05 -12.24 8.48
C LYS A 66 -8.40 -10.81 8.82
N VAL A 67 -8.39 -10.47 10.11
CA VAL A 67 -8.34 -9.09 10.55
C VAL A 67 -7.18 -8.47 9.79
N GLY A 68 -7.41 -7.33 9.15
CA GLY A 68 -6.43 -6.65 8.30
C GLY A 68 -5.09 -6.45 9.03
N ARG A 69 -4.08 -5.99 8.29
CA ARG A 69 -2.63 -5.90 8.64
C ARG A 69 -2.22 -5.25 9.98
N GLY A 70 -3.16 -5.00 10.89
CA GLY A 70 -2.99 -4.25 12.11
C GLY A 70 -2.82 -2.76 11.81
N ASP A 71 -2.70 -1.98 12.87
CA ASP A 71 -2.27 -0.60 12.72
C ASP A 71 -0.78 -0.57 12.35
N THR A 72 -0.47 -0.13 11.13
CA THR A 72 0.91 0.02 10.66
C THR A 72 1.53 1.36 11.09
N SER A 73 0.77 2.22 11.79
CA SER A 73 1.18 3.57 12.21
C SER A 73 2.49 3.61 13.00
N ALA A 74 2.82 2.52 13.71
CA ALA A 74 4.05 2.41 14.48
C ALA A 74 5.31 2.75 13.67
N TRP A 75 5.35 2.35 12.39
CA TRP A 75 6.49 2.57 11.49
C TRP A 75 6.19 3.48 10.29
N THR A 76 4.92 3.76 9.99
CA THR A 76 4.54 4.62 8.85
C THR A 76 4.36 6.10 9.22
N ASP A 77 4.07 6.40 10.49
CA ASP A 77 3.75 7.77 10.89
C ASP A 77 5.00 8.63 11.17
N THR A 78 4.92 9.89 10.76
CA THR A 78 5.86 10.92 11.19
C THR A 78 5.66 11.28 12.67
N PRO A 79 6.64 11.88 13.37
CA PRO A 79 6.49 12.28 14.77
C PRO A 79 5.29 13.20 15.03
N GLU A 80 4.98 14.10 14.08
CA GLU A 80 3.83 14.99 14.16
C GLU A 80 2.49 14.23 14.00
N GLN A 81 2.44 13.29 13.05
CA GLN A 81 1.27 12.42 12.85
C GLN A 81 1.03 11.51 14.06
N ARG A 82 2.10 11.01 14.69
CA ARG A 82 2.00 10.25 15.93
C ARG A 82 1.40 11.10 17.06
N ALA A 83 1.82 12.36 17.18
CA ALA A 83 1.29 13.27 18.20
C ALA A 83 -0.19 13.63 17.95
N SER A 84 -0.58 13.87 16.70
CA SER A 84 -1.98 14.16 16.37
C SER A 84 -2.89 12.96 16.58
N ARG A 85 -2.46 11.76 16.18
CA ARG A 85 -3.17 10.50 16.41
C ARG A 85 -3.30 10.19 17.91
N ALA A 86 -2.24 10.41 18.70
CA ALA A 86 -2.31 10.24 20.16
C ALA A 86 -3.34 11.18 20.80
N LYS A 87 -3.42 12.44 20.35
CA LYS A 87 -4.46 13.39 20.80
C LYS A 87 -5.86 12.90 20.46
N GLN A 88 -6.07 12.37 19.25
CA GLN A 88 -7.36 11.83 18.83
C GLN A 88 -7.76 10.59 19.63
N GLN A 89 -6.83 9.65 19.81
CA GLN A 89 -7.05 8.45 20.63
C GLN A 89 -7.38 8.79 22.08
N TYR A 90 -6.74 9.81 22.66
CA TYR A 90 -7.08 10.28 24.00
C TYR A 90 -8.52 10.81 24.08
N LEU A 91 -8.94 11.63 23.11
CA LEU A 91 -10.31 12.15 23.07
C LEU A 91 -11.35 11.05 22.83
N GLU A 92 -11.03 10.05 22.01
CA GLU A 92 -11.87 8.89 21.75
C GLU A 92 -11.97 7.95 22.96
N ALA A 93 -10.86 7.71 23.67
CA ALA A 93 -10.84 6.96 24.92
C ALA A 93 -11.67 7.68 26.00
N TYR A 94 -11.56 9.01 26.07
CA TYR A 94 -12.37 9.80 27.00
C TYR A 94 -13.85 9.73 26.65
N SER A 95 -14.22 9.96 25.38
CA SER A 95 -15.63 9.93 24.97
C SER A 95 -16.25 8.54 25.10
N SER A 96 -15.49 7.48 24.81
CA SER A 96 -15.94 6.10 25.03
C SER A 96 -16.10 5.79 26.52
N ALA A 97 -15.19 6.27 27.37
CA ALA A 97 -15.31 6.12 28.83
C ALA A 97 -16.49 6.92 29.40
N THR A 98 -16.74 8.15 28.93
CA THR A 98 -17.92 8.92 29.35
C THR A 98 -19.20 8.25 28.88
N ASN A 99 -19.26 7.76 27.65
CA ASN A 99 -20.41 7.01 27.14
C ASN A 99 -20.65 5.70 27.90
N ALA A 100 -19.57 5.03 28.34
CA ALA A 100 -19.67 3.81 29.15
C ALA A 100 -20.12 4.09 30.60
N LEU A 101 -19.72 5.24 31.16
CA LEU A 101 -20.05 5.63 32.54
C LEU A 101 -21.45 6.25 32.64
N GLU A 102 -21.80 7.15 31.72
CA GLU A 102 -23.09 7.83 31.70
C GLU A 102 -24.22 6.91 31.27
N GLY A 103 -23.88 5.81 30.57
CA GLY A 103 -24.83 4.88 30.00
C GLY A 103 -25.66 5.60 28.94
N PRO A 104 -25.68 5.15 27.67
CA PRO A 104 -26.68 5.69 26.77
C PRO A 104 -28.05 5.39 27.38
N SER A 105 -28.86 6.41 27.69
CA SER A 105 -30.29 6.18 27.79
C SER A 105 -30.65 5.47 26.48
N ALA A 106 -31.17 4.25 26.55
CA ALA A 106 -31.29 3.37 25.38
C ALA A 106 -32.00 4.09 24.20
N ASP A 107 -32.89 5.01 24.53
CA ASP A 107 -33.65 5.84 23.59
C ASP A 107 -32.79 6.88 22.85
N SER A 108 -31.79 7.50 23.50
CA SER A 108 -30.94 8.52 22.87
C SER A 108 -29.87 7.92 21.97
N ALA A 109 -29.26 6.79 22.35
CA ALA A 109 -28.30 6.10 21.49
C ALA A 109 -28.96 5.47 20.26
N ALA A 110 -30.15 4.86 20.42
CA ALA A 110 -30.91 4.34 19.29
C ALA A 110 -31.34 5.45 18.32
N ALA A 111 -31.73 6.62 18.85
CA ALA A 111 -32.05 7.79 18.02
C ALA A 111 -30.83 8.30 17.24
N LEU A 112 -29.67 8.43 17.89
CA LEU A 112 -28.44 8.87 17.23
C LEU A 112 -27.94 7.86 16.19
N GLN A 113 -27.98 6.57 16.48
CA GLN A 113 -27.67 5.50 15.53
C GLN A 113 -28.62 5.54 14.33
N SER A 114 -29.92 5.66 14.56
CA SER A 114 -30.91 5.79 13.48
C SER A 114 -30.63 6.99 12.56
N GLN A 115 -30.19 8.13 13.13
CA GLN A 115 -29.81 9.31 12.31
C GLN A 115 -28.53 9.06 11.52
N GLN A 116 -27.53 8.38 12.10
CA GLN A 116 -26.32 8.00 11.39
C GLN A 116 -26.61 7.00 10.27
N ASP A 117 -27.45 6.00 10.51
CA ASP A 117 -27.86 5.01 9.52
C ASP A 117 -28.62 5.65 8.36
N LYS A 118 -29.49 6.63 8.63
CA LYS A 118 -30.18 7.42 7.59
C LYS A 118 -29.20 8.23 6.75
N CYS A 119 -28.24 8.89 7.39
CA CYS A 119 -27.21 9.68 6.71
C CYS A 119 -26.30 8.79 5.84
N THR A 120 -25.88 7.64 6.35
CA THR A 120 -25.03 6.69 5.62
C THR A 120 -25.77 6.03 4.47
N ALA A 121 -27.03 5.60 4.67
CA ALA A 121 -27.88 5.07 3.61
C ALA A 121 -28.05 6.09 2.47
N ALA A 122 -28.33 7.36 2.80
CA ALA A 122 -28.46 8.42 1.79
C ALA A 122 -27.16 8.66 1.00
N LEU A 123 -25.98 8.47 1.61
CA LEU A 123 -24.69 8.57 0.92
C LEU A 123 -24.45 7.38 -0.01
N VAL A 124 -24.77 6.16 0.44
CA VAL A 124 -24.67 4.93 -0.36
C VAL A 124 -25.60 5.01 -1.57
N ASP A 125 -26.83 5.49 -1.40
CA ASP A 125 -27.79 5.66 -2.49
C ASP A 125 -27.30 6.69 -3.53
N LYS A 126 -26.69 7.80 -3.09
CA LYS A 126 -26.08 8.78 -4.00
C LYS A 126 -24.92 8.19 -4.78
N LEU A 127 -24.06 7.42 -4.11
CA LEU A 127 -22.90 6.77 -4.74
C LEU A 127 -23.37 5.69 -5.72
N ALA A 128 -24.38 4.91 -5.35
CA ALA A 128 -25.03 3.94 -6.23
C ALA A 128 -25.64 4.64 -7.44
N ALA A 129 -26.42 5.71 -7.26
CA ALA A 129 -26.99 6.46 -8.39
C ALA A 129 -25.91 7.03 -9.33
N GLN A 130 -24.75 7.45 -8.81
CA GLN A 130 -23.65 7.96 -9.63
C GLN A 130 -22.86 6.87 -10.36
N LYS A 131 -22.69 5.68 -9.75
CA LYS A 131 -21.84 4.61 -10.29
C LYS A 131 -22.60 3.46 -10.94
N GLN A 132 -23.91 3.35 -10.70
CA GLN A 132 -24.72 2.34 -11.34
C GLN A 132 -24.97 2.74 -12.78
N ALA A 133 -24.19 2.13 -13.67
CA ALA A 133 -24.53 2.10 -15.09
C ALA A 133 -25.90 1.44 -15.24
N VAL A 134 -26.80 2.06 -15.99
CA VAL A 134 -28.14 1.52 -16.28
C VAL A 134 -27.99 0.09 -16.79
N SER A 135 -28.65 -0.87 -16.14
CA SER A 135 -28.58 -2.28 -16.51
C SER A 135 -28.96 -2.47 -17.98
N LEU A 136 -28.29 -3.37 -18.69
CA LEU A 136 -28.57 -3.68 -20.11
C LEU A 136 -30.07 -3.95 -20.35
N VAL A 137 -30.72 -4.61 -19.39
CA VAL A 137 -32.16 -4.92 -19.43
C VAL A 137 -33.00 -3.64 -19.33
N GLU A 138 -32.64 -2.72 -18.45
CA GLU A 138 -33.32 -1.42 -18.33
C GLU A 138 -33.06 -0.54 -19.56
N GLN A 139 -31.84 -0.55 -20.10
CA GLN A 139 -31.52 0.14 -21.35
C GLN A 139 -32.39 -0.41 -22.50
N HIS A 140 -32.55 -1.73 -22.59
CA HIS A 140 -33.38 -2.35 -23.60
C HIS A 140 -34.87 -1.97 -23.42
N ARG A 141 -35.39 -2.03 -22.19
CA ARG A 141 -36.77 -1.62 -21.87
C ARG A 141 -37.02 -0.14 -22.21
N LYS A 142 -36.09 0.75 -21.85
CA LYS A 142 -36.16 2.18 -22.18
C LYS A 142 -36.12 2.40 -23.70
N LYS A 143 -35.23 1.72 -24.42
CA LYS A 143 -35.14 1.78 -25.89
C LYS A 143 -36.40 1.29 -26.59
N GLN A 144 -36.99 0.18 -26.14
CA GLN A 144 -38.25 -0.33 -26.68
C GLN A 144 -39.41 0.66 -26.44
N GLY A 145 -39.45 1.28 -25.26
CA GLY A 145 -40.41 2.35 -24.94
C GLY A 145 -40.24 3.59 -25.80
N GLU A 146 -39.01 4.04 -26.05
CA GLU A 146 -38.73 5.18 -26.93
C GLU A 146 -38.96 4.87 -28.41
N GLU A 147 -38.65 3.67 -28.90
CA GLU A 147 -38.94 3.25 -30.27
C GLU A 147 -40.44 3.20 -30.56
N SER A 148 -41.26 2.77 -29.59
CA SER A 148 -42.72 2.80 -29.73
C SER A 148 -43.25 4.24 -29.84
N LYS A 149 -42.78 5.16 -28.98
CA LYS A 149 -43.14 6.59 -29.03
C LYS A 149 -42.60 7.30 -30.27
N LYS A 150 -41.41 6.92 -30.75
CA LYS A 150 -40.80 7.46 -31.97
C LYS A 150 -41.54 6.98 -33.23
N LYS A 151 -41.96 5.71 -33.29
CA LYS A 151 -42.82 5.21 -34.38
C LYS A 151 -44.18 5.92 -34.43
N GLU A 152 -44.72 6.31 -33.29
CA GLU A 152 -45.95 7.10 -33.21
C GLU A 152 -45.74 8.55 -33.69
N LYS A 153 -44.60 9.16 -33.37
CA LYS A 153 -44.25 10.53 -33.80
C LYS A 153 -43.77 10.63 -35.25
N GLU A 154 -43.08 9.61 -35.76
CA GLU A 154 -42.56 9.54 -37.14
C GLU A 154 -43.67 9.26 -38.17
N LYS A 155 -44.77 8.59 -37.77
CA LYS A 155 -46.00 8.54 -38.58
C LYS A 155 -46.69 9.91 -38.74
N LYS A 156 -46.29 10.93 -37.97
CA LYS A 156 -46.81 12.30 -38.03
C LYS A 156 -45.87 13.32 -38.67
N GLY A 157 -44.66 12.93 -39.10
CA GLY A 157 -43.67 13.88 -39.61
C GLY A 157 -42.68 13.23 -40.56
N LYS A 158 -43.09 12.97 -41.80
CA LYS A 158 -42.19 12.57 -42.89
C LYS A 158 -42.11 13.74 -43.89
N GLY A 159 -41.10 14.58 -43.69
CA GLY A 159 -40.72 15.67 -44.58
C GLY A 159 -39.22 15.95 -44.48
N GLU A 160 -38.51 15.51 -45.52
CA GLU A 160 -37.20 15.98 -46.02
C GLU A 160 -35.88 15.91 -45.22
N LYS A 161 -34.92 15.25 -45.91
CA LYS A 161 -33.51 15.61 -46.15
C LYS A 161 -32.44 15.51 -45.06
N GLY A 162 -31.35 14.83 -45.47
CA GLY A 162 -30.01 15.44 -45.44
C GLY A 162 -28.93 14.68 -44.67
N LYS A 163 -28.25 13.72 -45.31
CA LYS A 163 -26.98 13.15 -44.84
C LYS A 163 -25.82 14.03 -45.33
N GLY A 164 -25.13 14.69 -44.39
CA GLY A 164 -23.87 15.41 -44.61
C GLY A 164 -22.68 14.72 -43.90
N LYS A 165 -21.54 14.70 -44.60
CA LYS A 165 -20.22 14.10 -44.31
C LYS A 165 -19.43 14.75 -43.16
N GLY A 166 -18.39 14.03 -42.69
CA GLY A 166 -17.16 14.55 -42.05
C GLY A 166 -16.81 13.77 -40.77
N LYS A 167 -15.56 13.49 -40.37
CA LYS A 167 -14.22 14.01 -40.69
C LYS A 167 -13.22 13.09 -39.93
N GLY A 168 -12.06 12.75 -40.48
CA GLY A 168 -10.78 13.17 -39.89
C GLY A 168 -9.87 11.98 -39.53
N LYS A 169 -8.88 11.70 -40.37
CA LYS A 169 -7.84 10.67 -40.19
C LYS A 169 -6.60 11.37 -39.63
N GLY A 170 -6.32 11.20 -38.34
CA GLY A 170 -5.13 11.70 -37.67
C GLY A 170 -3.94 10.76 -37.90
N GLU A 171 -2.81 11.36 -38.26
CA GLU A 171 -1.52 10.74 -38.51
C GLU A 171 -1.02 10.01 -37.27
N SER A 172 -0.54 8.77 -37.44
CA SER A 172 0.11 7.98 -36.41
C SER A 172 1.57 7.82 -36.82
N GLU A 173 2.38 8.81 -36.49
CA GLU A 173 3.83 8.61 -36.37
C GLU A 173 4.11 7.89 -35.05
N GLY A 174 4.69 6.70 -35.17
CA GLY A 174 5.04 5.84 -34.05
C GLY A 174 5.77 4.63 -34.61
N GLY A 175 6.93 4.91 -35.21
CA GLY A 175 7.80 3.92 -35.82
C GLY A 175 8.10 2.77 -34.86
N GLY A 176 7.82 1.56 -35.31
CA GLY A 176 8.38 0.36 -34.71
C GLY A 176 9.83 0.21 -35.15
N GLY A 177 10.72 0.07 -34.18
CA GLY A 177 12.08 -0.44 -34.43
C GLY A 177 13.15 0.24 -33.59
N GLY A 178 13.85 -0.55 -32.77
CA GLY A 178 15.16 -0.20 -32.19
C GLY A 178 15.12 0.26 -30.74
N GLU A 179 15.84 -0.47 -29.87
CA GLU A 179 16.23 -0.10 -28.50
C GLU A 179 15.12 0.15 -27.47
N ARG A 180 14.69 -0.92 -26.77
CA ARG A 180 13.96 -0.78 -25.50
C ARG A 180 14.93 -0.51 -24.35
N GLY A 181 15.48 0.71 -24.32
CA GLY A 181 15.98 1.30 -23.08
C GLY A 181 14.82 1.49 -22.10
N TRP A 182 15.11 1.47 -20.79
CA TRP A 182 14.13 1.82 -19.77
C TRP A 182 13.66 3.27 -20.02
N ARG A 183 12.43 3.41 -20.53
CA ARG A 183 11.75 4.70 -20.71
C ARG A 183 10.84 4.94 -19.51
N MET A 184 10.83 6.18 -19.01
CA MET A 184 9.92 6.63 -17.95
C MET A 184 8.47 6.40 -18.41
N TRP A 185 7.63 5.82 -17.55
CA TRP A 185 6.20 5.60 -17.83
C TRP A 185 5.47 6.92 -18.05
N ASP A 186 4.90 7.11 -19.24
CA ASP A 186 4.22 8.34 -19.63
C ASP A 186 2.70 8.12 -19.53
N ARG A 187 2.09 8.57 -18.42
CA ARG A 187 0.70 8.22 -18.04
C ARG A 187 -0.32 8.54 -19.12
N GLU A 188 -0.16 9.60 -19.89
CA GLU A 188 -1.14 10.00 -20.91
C GLU A 188 -1.04 9.16 -22.18
N LYS A 189 0.17 8.75 -22.57
CA LYS A 189 0.40 8.01 -23.82
C LYS A 189 0.33 6.50 -23.64
N ASP A 190 0.74 6.02 -22.46
CA ASP A 190 0.83 4.59 -22.17
C ASP A 190 -0.47 4.02 -21.53
N LEU A 191 -1.35 4.88 -20.98
CA LEU A 191 -2.68 4.49 -20.48
C LEU A 191 -3.71 4.32 -21.61
N GLU A 192 -3.52 5.04 -22.72
CA GLU A 192 -4.36 4.93 -23.91
C GLU A 192 -4.02 3.67 -24.71
N VAL A 193 -4.52 2.53 -24.26
CA VAL A 193 -4.48 1.29 -25.05
C VAL A 193 -5.43 1.45 -26.23
N LYS A 194 -4.93 2.00 -27.35
CA LYS A 194 -5.68 2.06 -28.59
C LYS A 194 -5.96 0.62 -29.03
N PRO A 195 -7.25 0.20 -29.12
CA PRO A 195 -7.56 -1.17 -29.51
C PRO A 195 -7.02 -1.41 -30.91
N LYS A 196 -6.11 -2.37 -31.04
CA LYS A 196 -5.61 -2.80 -32.34
C LYS A 196 -6.79 -3.41 -33.09
N ALA A 197 -7.13 -2.87 -34.27
CA ALA A 197 -8.20 -3.38 -35.10
C ALA A 197 -7.85 -4.81 -35.54
N MET A 198 -8.34 -5.80 -34.80
CA MET A 198 -8.24 -7.21 -35.15
C MET A 198 -9.41 -7.55 -36.04
N LYS A 199 -9.12 -8.08 -37.24
CA LYS A 199 -10.14 -8.69 -38.10
C LYS A 199 -10.56 -10.00 -37.44
N TRP A 200 -11.81 -10.07 -36.93
CA TRP A 200 -12.41 -11.25 -36.31
C TRP A 200 -12.84 -12.29 -37.37
N THR A 201 -11.94 -12.60 -38.30
CA THR A 201 -12.09 -13.68 -39.27
C THR A 201 -11.18 -14.83 -38.87
N ALA A 202 -11.52 -16.07 -39.24
CA ALA A 202 -10.71 -17.26 -38.92
C ALA A 202 -9.24 -17.09 -39.35
N ASP A 203 -9.02 -16.53 -40.55
CA ASP A 203 -7.68 -16.21 -41.06
C ASP A 203 -6.97 -15.10 -40.26
N GLY A 204 -7.71 -14.13 -39.73
CA GLY A 204 -7.18 -13.07 -38.89
C GLY A 204 -6.73 -13.54 -37.52
N MET A 205 -7.48 -14.48 -36.93
CA MET A 205 -7.10 -15.13 -35.68
C MET A 205 -5.86 -16.03 -35.88
N ALA A 206 -5.82 -16.81 -36.96
CA ALA A 206 -4.69 -17.70 -37.26
C ALA A 206 -3.37 -16.94 -37.48
N GLN A 207 -3.40 -15.80 -38.21
CA GLN A 207 -2.22 -14.95 -38.42
C GLN A 207 -1.67 -14.33 -37.14
N GLY A 208 -2.54 -14.00 -36.16
CA GLY A 208 -2.09 -13.44 -34.87
C GLY A 208 -1.47 -14.47 -33.93
N LEU A 209 -1.84 -15.75 -34.09
CA LEU A 209 -1.35 -16.86 -33.26
C LEU A 209 -0.10 -17.52 -33.86
N SER A 210 0.03 -17.59 -35.18
CA SER A 210 1.14 -18.28 -35.85
C SER A 210 2.50 -17.62 -35.58
N GLY A 211 2.57 -16.29 -35.54
CA GLY A 211 3.84 -15.56 -35.35
C GLY A 211 4.54 -15.75 -34.00
N ARG A 212 3.88 -16.36 -33.00
CA ARG A 212 4.45 -16.63 -31.67
C ARG A 212 4.72 -18.12 -31.40
N PHE A 213 4.04 -19.01 -32.11
CA PHE A 213 4.14 -20.45 -31.89
C PHE A 213 4.85 -21.20 -33.03
N SER A 214 5.03 -20.59 -34.22
CA SER A 214 5.71 -21.25 -35.35
C SER A 214 7.25 -21.20 -35.27
N GLY A 215 7.83 -20.59 -34.22
CA GLY A 215 9.28 -20.46 -34.04
C GLY A 215 9.98 -21.68 -33.41
N SER A 216 9.27 -22.77 -33.11
CA SER A 216 9.87 -23.94 -32.48
C SER A 216 9.23 -25.24 -32.96
N GLN A 217 9.51 -25.58 -34.22
CA GLN A 217 9.31 -26.94 -34.71
C GLN A 217 10.57 -27.40 -35.46
N SER A 218 11.70 -27.36 -34.78
CA SER A 218 12.92 -28.10 -35.14
C SER A 218 13.60 -28.61 -33.87
N GLY A 219 13.11 -29.75 -33.37
CA GLY A 219 13.72 -30.39 -32.20
C GLY A 219 12.83 -31.49 -31.64
N SER A 220 12.81 -32.64 -32.31
CA SER A 220 12.25 -33.88 -31.76
C SER A 220 13.02 -34.27 -30.49
N ARG A 221 12.42 -34.03 -29.32
CA ARG A 221 12.93 -34.55 -28.05
C ARG A 221 12.56 -36.03 -27.96
N LYS A 222 13.54 -36.90 -28.17
CA LYS A 222 13.46 -38.34 -27.84
C LYS A 222 13.54 -38.45 -26.32
N PHE A 223 12.51 -38.99 -25.69
CA PHE A 223 12.56 -39.38 -24.28
C PHE A 223 13.27 -40.74 -24.19
N LEU A 224 14.29 -40.80 -23.32
CA LEU A 224 14.93 -42.01 -22.83
C LEU A 224 14.14 -42.55 -21.63
#